data_AF-A0A8J6RRQ3-F1
#
_entry.id   AF-A0A8J6RRQ3-F1
#
_cell.length_a   1.000
_cell.length_b   1.000
_cell.length_c   1.000
_cell.angle_alpha   90.00
_cell.angle_beta   90.00
_cell.angle_gamma   90.00
#
_symmetry.space_group_name_H-M   'P 1'
#
loop_
_entity.id
_entity.type
_entity.pdbx_description
1 polymer ?
#
loop_
_entity_poly.entity_id
_entity_poly.type
_entity_poly.pdbx_seq_one_letter_code
_entity_poly.pdbx_strand_id
1 'polypeptide(L)'
;MGCWERIVIQVCRQTCDNFGTAIREGQDKLLRQMGYNPVFLIVRNDMPQAINACRMGGWTLRVGRETYGYLRQVTGFDLESWLKARSDRYNIRP
;
A
#
# COMPACT_ATOMS: atom_id res chain seq x y z
N MET A 1 16.33 6.49 -4.85
CA MET A 1 15.17 5.70 -5.31
C MET A 1 15.54 4.24 -5.28
N GLY A 2 14.81 3.42 -4.53
CA GLY A 2 15.09 1.98 -4.42
C GLY A 2 14.66 1.25 -5.70
N CYS A 3 15.34 0.16 -6.07
CA CYS A 3 15.00 -0.63 -7.26
C CYS A 3 13.54 -1.11 -7.30
N TRP A 4 12.88 -1.27 -6.14
CA TRP A 4 11.48 -1.67 -6.05
C TRP A 4 10.50 -0.58 -6.52
N GLU A 5 10.83 0.69 -6.31
CA GLU A 5 9.99 1.84 -6.68
C GLU A 5 9.83 1.95 -8.20
N ARG A 6 10.91 1.68 -8.95
CA ARG A 6 10.89 1.67 -10.42
C ARG A 6 10.04 0.56 -11.02
N ILE A 7 10.04 -0.62 -10.40
CA ILE A 7 9.26 -1.78 -10.88
C ILE A 7 7.78 -1.48 -10.73
N VAL A 8 7.35 -0.98 -9.58
CA VAL A 8 5.95 -0.61 -9.32
C VAL A 8 5.48 0.48 -10.28
N ILE A 9 6.30 1.52 -10.49
CA ILE A 9 5.99 2.60 -11.44
C ILE A 9 5.81 2.07 -12.86
N GLN A 10 6.70 1.19 -13.33
CA GLN A 10 6.63 0.68 -14.70
C GLN A 10 5.44 -0.25 -14.92
N VAL A 11 5.14 -1.12 -13.95
CA VAL A 11 3.97 -2.01 -14.03
C VAL A 11 2.69 -1.18 -14.06
N CYS A 12 2.49 -0.27 -13.08
CA CYS A 12 1.29 0.54 -13.03
C CYS A 12 1.14 1.44 -14.27
N ARG A 13 2.23 1.95 -14.84
CA ARG A 13 2.21 2.72 -16.09
C ARG A 13 1.73 1.91 -17.31
N GLN A 14 1.96 0.59 -17.30
CA GLN A 14 1.56 -0.29 -18.39
C GLN A 14 0.15 -0.87 -18.19
N THR A 15 -0.31 -1.01 -16.94
CA THR A 15 -1.57 -1.70 -16.62
C THR A 15 -2.71 -0.79 -16.20
N CYS A 16 -2.45 0.47 -15.84
CA CYS A 16 -3.49 1.38 -15.36
C CYS A 16 -3.73 2.51 -16.35
N ASP A 17 -4.97 2.66 -16.81
CA ASP A 17 -5.37 3.72 -17.75
C ASP A 17 -5.20 5.14 -17.17
N ASN A 18 -5.21 5.27 -15.84
CA ASN A 18 -5.08 6.54 -15.11
C ASN A 18 -3.79 6.62 -14.27
N PHE A 19 -2.68 6.05 -14.75
CA PHE A 19 -1.41 6.16 -14.04
C PHE A 19 -0.88 7.60 -14.03
N GLY A 20 -0.78 8.19 -12.83
CA GLY A 20 -0.22 9.53 -12.60
C GLY A 20 1.07 9.51 -11.79
N THR A 21 1.75 10.66 -11.74
CA THR A 21 2.91 10.83 -10.85
C THR A 21 2.53 10.59 -9.39
N ALA A 22 3.45 9.99 -8.62
CA ALA A 22 3.28 9.82 -7.19
C ALA A 22 2.92 11.17 -6.53
N ILE A 23 1.73 11.23 -5.94
CA ILE A 23 1.22 12.43 -5.29
C ILE A 23 2.06 12.61 -4.01
N ARG A 24 2.93 13.63 -3.98
CA ARG A 24 3.74 13.98 -2.81
C ARG A 24 2.92 14.75 -1.78
N GLU A 25 3.31 14.59 -0.51
CA GLU A 25 2.65 15.04 0.72
C GLU A 25 1.88 16.38 0.63
N GLY A 26 0.67 16.40 1.22
CA GLY A 26 -0.19 17.58 1.34
C GLY A 26 -1.53 17.51 0.60
N GLN A 27 -1.82 16.41 -0.09
CA GLN A 27 -3.00 16.25 -0.97
C GLN A 27 -3.98 15.14 -0.55
N ASP A 28 -3.97 14.72 0.71
CA ASP A 28 -5.14 14.04 1.29
C ASP A 28 -6.42 14.86 0.99
N LYS A 29 -6.30 16.20 1.00
CA LYS A 29 -7.34 17.14 0.57
C LYS A 29 -7.71 17.02 -0.90
N LEU A 30 -6.78 16.86 -1.83
CA LEU A 30 -7.08 16.76 -3.26
C LEU A 30 -7.80 15.44 -3.57
N LEU A 31 -7.33 14.33 -2.99
CA LEU A 31 -7.98 13.02 -3.16
C LEU A 31 -9.41 13.05 -2.60
N ARG A 32 -9.59 13.62 -1.40
CA ARG A 32 -10.92 13.82 -0.79
C ARG A 32 -11.80 14.77 -1.61
N GLN A 33 -11.26 15.84 -2.17
CA GLN A 33 -12.00 16.79 -3.04
C GLN A 33 -12.44 16.15 -4.36
N MET A 34 -11.66 15.20 -4.89
CA MET A 34 -12.04 14.38 -6.05
C MET A 34 -13.01 13.24 -5.69
N GLY A 35 -13.48 13.16 -4.43
CA GLY A 35 -14.40 12.14 -3.96
C GLY A 35 -13.75 10.79 -3.63
N TYR A 36 -12.42 10.68 -3.68
CA TYR A 36 -11.70 9.47 -3.32
C TYR A 36 -11.40 9.45 -1.82
N ASN A 37 -11.54 8.27 -1.21
CA ASN A 37 -11.14 8.06 0.18
C ASN A 37 -9.77 7.36 0.20
N PRO A 38 -8.66 8.08 0.42
CA PRO A 38 -7.34 7.47 0.39
C PRO A 38 -7.14 6.51 1.57
N VAL A 39 -6.87 5.25 1.26
CA VAL A 39 -6.52 4.22 2.25
C VAL A 39 -5.03 3.95 2.15
N PHE A 40 -4.31 4.13 3.26
CA PHE A 40 -2.89 3.80 3.35
C PHE A 40 -2.73 2.39 3.89
N LEU A 41 -2.03 1.54 3.15
CA LEU A 41 -1.90 0.11 3.44
C LEU A 41 -0.47 -0.22 3.83
N ILE A 42 -0.26 -0.63 5.08
CA ILE A 42 1.05 -1.09 5.56
C ILE A 42 0.97 -2.59 5.79
N VAL A 43 1.79 -3.36 5.07
CA VAL A 43 1.78 -4.83 5.12
C VAL A 43 2.45 -5.38 6.39
N ARG A 44 3.28 -4.56 7.04
CA ARG A 44 4.07 -4.90 8.23
C ARG A 44 3.63 -4.13 9.47
N ASN A 45 3.84 -4.68 10.66
CA ASN A 45 3.40 -4.08 11.94
C ASN A 45 4.55 -3.79 12.93
N ASP A 46 5.79 -4.03 12.53
CA ASP A 46 7.00 -3.89 13.35
C ASP A 46 7.52 -2.44 13.47
N MET A 47 6.82 -1.47 12.87
CA MET A 47 7.23 -0.06 12.84
C MET A 47 6.15 0.87 13.43
N PRO A 48 5.93 0.84 14.76
CA PRO A 48 4.84 1.58 15.40
C PRO A 48 4.96 3.10 15.26
N GLN A 49 6.18 3.63 15.14
CA GLN A 49 6.42 5.07 14.95
C GLN A 49 5.87 5.57 13.61
N ALA A 50 6.12 4.84 12.52
CA ALA A 50 5.59 5.17 11.20
C ALA A 50 4.07 5.03 11.15
N ILE A 51 3.52 3.99 11.79
CA ILE A 51 2.07 3.77 11.91
C ILE A 51 1.39 4.94 12.63
N ASN A 52 1.94 5.37 13.77
CA ASN A 52 1.38 6.47 14.54
C ASN A 52 1.49 7.80 13.81
N ALA A 53 2.59 8.08 13.12
CA ALA A 53 2.73 9.27 12.28
C ALA A 53 1.65 9.33 11.19
N CYS A 54 1.38 8.22 10.50
CA CYS A 54 0.32 8.13 9.50
C CYS A 54 -1.09 8.31 10.10
N ARG A 55 -1.35 7.75 11.29
CA ARG A 55 -2.63 7.95 12.00
C ARG A 55 -2.85 9.41 12.40
N MET A 56 -1.83 10.07 12.94
CA MET A 56 -1.90 11.49 13.30
C MET A 56 -2.09 12.38 12.06
N GLY A 57 -1.57 11.97 10.91
CA GLY A 57 -1.79 12.63 9.62
C GLY A 57 -3.19 12.49 9.04
N GLY A 58 -4.14 11.82 9.72
CA GLY A 58 -5.54 11.74 9.28
C GLY A 58 -5.81 10.74 8.15
N TRP A 59 -4.88 9.82 7.89
CA TRP A 59 -5.03 8.78 6.87
C TRP A 59 -5.86 7.60 7.39
N THR A 60 -6.72 7.04 6.54
CA THR A 60 -7.35 5.74 6.82
C THR A 60 -6.30 4.66 6.68
N LEU A 61 -5.72 4.24 7.81
CA LEU A 61 -4.60 3.33 7.85
C LEU A 61 -5.07 1.89 8.11
N ARG A 62 -4.63 0.93 7.29
CA ARG A 62 -4.71 -0.51 7.59
C ARG A 62 -3.29 -1.04 7.76
N VAL A 63 -3.09 -1.90 8.75
CA VAL A 63 -1.77 -2.42 9.12
C VAL A 63 -1.82 -3.94 9.29
N GLY A 64 -0.78 -4.62 8.81
CA GLY A 64 -0.60 -6.06 9.01
C GLY A 64 -1.76 -6.88 8.42
N ARG A 65 -2.41 -7.70 9.26
CA ARG A 65 -3.55 -8.52 8.85
C ARG A 65 -4.71 -7.73 8.25
N GLU A 66 -4.97 -6.52 8.75
CA GLU A 66 -6.05 -5.69 8.20
C GLU A 66 -5.77 -5.31 6.74
N THR A 67 -4.50 -5.09 6.39
CA THR A 67 -4.08 -4.79 5.01
C THR A 67 -4.34 -5.97 4.09
N TYR A 68 -3.99 -7.18 4.51
CA TYR A 68 -4.22 -8.39 3.74
C TYR A 68 -5.72 -8.66 3.54
N GLY A 69 -6.52 -8.51 4.60
CA GLY A 69 -7.97 -8.66 4.53
C GLY A 69 -8.60 -7.65 3.58
N TYR A 70 -8.21 -6.38 3.66
CA TYR A 70 -8.67 -5.35 2.75
C TYR A 70 -8.31 -5.67 1.30
N LEU A 71 -7.05 -5.99 1.01
CA LEU A 71 -6.61 -6.33 -0.35
C LEU A 71 -7.38 -7.51 -0.93
N ARG A 72 -7.58 -8.58 -0.14
CA ARG A 72 -8.37 -9.73 -0.56
C ARG A 72 -9.82 -9.34 -0.85
N GLN A 73 -10.42 -8.45 -0.05
CA GLN A 73 -11.78 -7.96 -0.27
C GLN A 73 -11.90 -7.12 -1.55
N VAL A 74 -10.97 -6.19 -1.81
CA VAL A 74 -11.10 -5.28 -2.97
C VAL A 74 -10.67 -5.94 -4.28
N THR A 75 -9.72 -6.87 -4.23
CA THR A 75 -9.09 -7.44 -5.43
C THR A 75 -9.45 -8.89 -5.70
N GLY A 76 -10.01 -9.60 -4.71
CA GLY A 76 -10.19 -11.05 -4.75
C GLY A 76 -8.90 -11.86 -4.61
N PHE A 77 -7.74 -11.19 -4.51
CA PHE A 77 -6.43 -11.84 -4.49
C PHE A 77 -5.91 -12.02 -3.06
N ASP A 78 -5.54 -13.26 -2.73
CA ASP A 78 -4.95 -13.59 -1.42
C ASP A 78 -3.44 -13.31 -1.42
N LEU A 79 -3.09 -12.04 -1.24
CA LEU A 79 -1.69 -11.60 -1.18
C LEU A 79 -0.92 -12.23 -0.01
N GLU A 80 -1.57 -12.47 1.13
CA GLU A 80 -0.92 -13.04 2.31
C GLU A 80 -0.40 -14.45 2.01
N SER A 81 -1.28 -15.31 1.47
CA SER A 81 -0.93 -16.68 1.10
C SER A 81 0.08 -16.70 -0.04
N TRP A 82 -0.05 -15.78 -1.00
CA TRP A 82 0.88 -15.67 -2.12
C TRP A 82 2.31 -15.32 -1.68
N LEU A 83 2.45 -14.40 -0.71
CA LEU A 83 3.72 -14.02 -0.13
C LEU A 83 4.31 -15.12 0.76
N LYS A 84 3.49 -15.76 1.61
CA LYS A 84 3.92 -16.89 2.45
C LYS A 84 4.42 -18.07 1.61
N ALA A 85 3.74 -18.40 0.52
CA ALA A 85 4.19 -19.45 -0.41
C ALA A 85 5.52 -19.13 -1.11
N ARG A 86 6.02 -17.89 -0.98
CA ARG A 86 7.27 -17.41 -1.57
C ARG A 86 8.22 -16.84 -0.52
N SER A 87 8.00 -17.13 0.77
CA SER A 87 8.88 -16.68 1.86
C SER A 87 10.29 -17.27 1.75
N ASP A 88 10.45 -18.40 1.07
CA ASP A 88 11.78 -18.96 0.78
C ASP A 88 12.48 -18.21 -0.36
N ARG A 89 11.70 -17.52 -1.21
CA ARG A 89 12.20 -16.79 -2.38
C ARG A 89 12.49 -15.32 -2.08
N TYR A 90 11.81 -14.78 -1.08
CA TYR A 90 11.97 -13.43 -0.58
C TYR A 90 12.08 -13.53 0.93
N ASN A 91 13.14 -13.00 1.55
CA ASN A 91 13.42 -13.05 2.99
C ASN A 91 12.36 -12.29 3.83
N ILE A 92 11.11 -12.77 3.77
CA ILE A 92 9.93 -12.24 4.41
C ILE A 92 9.86 -12.94 5.76
N ARG A 93 10.30 -12.25 6.80
CA ARG A 93 10.16 -12.75 8.17
C ARG A 93 8.70 -12.58 8.62
N PRO A 94 8.10 -13.62 9.24
CA PRO A 94 6.76 -13.53 9.82
C PRO A 94 6.68 -12.50 10.95
#